data_AF-A0A453NIN0-F1
#
_entry.id   AF-A0A453NIN0-F1
#
_cell.length_a   1.000
_cell.length_b   1.000
_cell.length_c   1.000
_cell.angle_alpha   90.00
_cell.angle_beta   90.00
_cell.angle_gamma   90.00
#
_symmetry.space_group_name_H-M   'P 1'
#
loop_
_entity.id
_entity.type
_entity.pdbx_description
1 polymer ?
#
loop_
_entity_poly.entity_id
_entity_poly.type
_entity_poly.pdbx_seq_one_letter_code
_entity_poly.pdbx_strand_id
1 'polypeptide(L)'
;PSFTIGYMPIMLRSYACVLNGKDEAELARYGECPLDPGGYFIVKGTEKVILIQEQLSKNRIIIDTDNKGRVTASVTSSTHEVKSKTVICMDKEKIYLHLNQFTKPIPIIVVMKAMGIETDQEVVQMVGRDPRYGDLLYLSIQECATERIYTQQQALQYMDDKVTYAGAGNIKDGRSKLILRDVFVAHVPVNNGNFQPKCIYTAVMLRRMLDAILNSDTFDDK
;
A
#
# COMPACT_ATOMS: atom_id res chain seq x y z
N PRO A 1 -20.57 24.20 -29.06
CA PRO A 1 -20.56 22.96 -29.88
C PRO A 1 -20.55 21.72 -28.98
N SER A 2 -21.55 20.83 -29.12
CA SER A 2 -21.52 19.50 -28.50
C SER A 2 -20.74 18.54 -29.39
N PHE A 3 -19.65 17.99 -28.88
CA PHE A 3 -18.80 17.05 -29.61
C PHE A 3 -18.98 15.64 -29.02
N THR A 4 -19.34 14.67 -29.87
CA THR A 4 -19.56 13.28 -29.45
C THR A 4 -18.23 12.51 -29.49
N ILE A 5 -17.80 12.00 -28.34
CA ILE A 5 -16.57 11.20 -28.19
C ILE A 5 -16.81 9.67 -28.17
N GLY A 6 -18.06 9.23 -28.08
CA GLY A 6 -18.42 7.81 -28.03
C GLY A 6 -19.82 7.56 -27.47
N TYR A 7 -20.16 6.28 -27.30
CA TYR A 7 -21.42 5.83 -26.70
C TYR A 7 -21.13 5.04 -25.42
N MET A 8 -21.79 5.41 -24.33
CA MET A 8 -21.69 4.72 -23.06
C MET A 8 -22.91 3.82 -22.86
N PRO A 9 -22.74 2.50 -22.63
CA PRO A 9 -23.85 1.64 -22.25
C PRO A 9 -24.50 2.15 -20.96
N ILE A 10 -25.81 2.38 -20.99
CA ILE A 10 -26.58 2.83 -19.82
C ILE A 10 -27.19 1.61 -19.14
N MET A 11 -27.04 1.55 -17.81
CA MET A 11 -27.64 0.50 -17.00
C MET A 11 -29.18 0.65 -16.98
N LEU A 12 -29.90 -0.46 -17.14
CA LEU A 12 -31.36 -0.47 -17.13
C LEU A 12 -31.88 0.07 -15.78
N ARG A 13 -32.88 0.95 -15.82
CA ARG A 13 -33.46 1.66 -14.67
C ARG A 13 -32.51 2.61 -13.90
N SER A 14 -31.30 2.87 -14.41
CA SER A 14 -30.45 3.95 -13.86
C SER A 14 -30.97 5.34 -14.21
N TYR A 15 -30.45 6.40 -13.56
CA TYR A 15 -30.90 7.78 -13.74
C TYR A 15 -31.03 8.24 -15.21
N ALA A 16 -30.10 7.81 -16.06
CA ALA A 16 -30.06 8.18 -17.49
C ALA A 16 -30.89 7.24 -18.39
N CYS A 17 -31.50 6.18 -17.84
CA CYS A 17 -32.33 5.24 -18.58
C CYS A 17 -33.75 5.79 -18.77
N VAL A 18 -34.34 5.55 -19.94
CA VAL A 18 -35.73 5.94 -20.24
C VAL A 18 -36.76 5.29 -19.30
N LEU A 19 -36.42 4.15 -18.69
CA LEU A 19 -37.30 3.43 -17.76
C LEU A 19 -37.28 3.98 -16.33
N ASN A 20 -36.38 4.92 -16.02
CA ASN A 20 -36.24 5.47 -14.68
C ASN A 20 -37.49 6.27 -14.26
N GLY A 21 -38.03 5.97 -13.08
CA GLY A 21 -39.18 6.69 -12.50
C GLY A 21 -40.52 6.45 -13.18
N LYS A 22 -40.62 5.47 -14.08
CA LYS A 22 -41.87 5.10 -14.75
C LYS A 22 -42.78 4.28 -13.87
N ASP A 23 -44.09 4.50 -13.99
CA ASP A 23 -45.10 3.65 -13.35
C ASP A 23 -45.37 2.36 -14.14
N GLU A 24 -46.17 1.45 -13.55
CA GLU A 24 -46.45 0.14 -14.18
C GLU A 24 -47.16 0.26 -15.53
N ALA A 25 -48.04 1.26 -15.69
CA ALA A 25 -48.78 1.47 -16.92
C ALA A 25 -47.88 2.00 -18.04
N GLU A 26 -46.95 2.89 -17.69
CA GLU A 26 -45.90 3.33 -18.59
C GLU A 26 -44.97 2.18 -18.97
N LEU A 27 -44.46 1.39 -18.02
CA LEU A 27 -43.59 0.24 -18.31
C LEU A 27 -44.26 -0.77 -19.25
N ALA A 28 -45.55 -1.05 -19.05
CA ALA A 28 -46.32 -1.90 -19.95
C ALA A 28 -46.39 -1.35 -21.39
N ARG A 29 -46.46 -0.01 -21.58
CA ARG A 29 -46.39 0.62 -22.91
C ARG A 29 -45.04 0.46 -23.58
N TYR A 30 -43.96 0.36 -22.80
CA TYR A 30 -42.61 0.07 -23.31
C TYR A 30 -42.36 -1.43 -23.53
N GLY A 31 -43.32 -2.29 -23.17
CA GLY A 31 -43.17 -3.75 -23.25
C GLY A 31 -42.28 -4.33 -22.15
N GLU A 32 -42.04 -3.57 -21.08
CA GLU A 32 -41.14 -3.95 -19.98
C GLU A 32 -41.93 -4.53 -18.81
N CYS A 33 -41.34 -5.50 -18.11
CA CYS A 33 -41.94 -6.09 -16.92
C CYS A 33 -41.77 -5.14 -15.71
N PRO A 34 -42.85 -4.74 -15.01
CA PRO A 34 -42.73 -3.92 -13.80
C PRO A 34 -41.86 -4.55 -12.71
N LEU A 35 -41.89 -5.89 -12.61
CA LEU A 35 -41.18 -6.69 -11.62
C LEU A 35 -39.72 -6.98 -11.97
N ASP A 36 -39.24 -6.59 -13.16
CA ASP A 36 -37.81 -6.69 -13.49
C ASP A 36 -36.98 -5.82 -12.53
N PRO A 37 -35.98 -6.35 -11.80
CA PRO A 37 -35.14 -5.54 -10.92
C PRO A 37 -34.34 -4.45 -11.66
N GLY A 38 -34.04 -4.62 -12.95
CA GLY A 38 -33.07 -3.77 -13.66
C GLY A 38 -31.64 -3.93 -13.10
N GLY A 39 -30.80 -2.91 -13.26
CA GLY A 39 -29.43 -2.94 -12.70
C GLY A 39 -28.40 -3.70 -13.55
N TYR A 40 -28.74 -4.06 -14.78
CA TYR A 40 -27.88 -4.73 -15.74
C TYR A 40 -27.75 -3.93 -17.05
N PHE A 41 -26.86 -4.37 -17.93
CA PHE A 41 -26.60 -3.74 -19.22
C PHE A 41 -27.06 -4.66 -20.36
N ILE A 42 -27.60 -4.08 -21.43
CA ILE A 42 -27.89 -4.81 -22.66
C ILE A 42 -26.79 -4.50 -23.67
N VAL A 43 -25.97 -5.49 -24.00
CA VAL A 43 -24.86 -5.36 -24.94
C VAL A 43 -25.05 -6.38 -26.06
N LYS A 44 -25.25 -5.90 -27.30
CA LYS A 44 -25.50 -6.74 -28.49
C LYS A 44 -26.67 -7.72 -28.29
N GLY A 45 -27.76 -7.25 -27.68
CA GLY A 45 -28.96 -8.05 -27.42
C GLY A 45 -28.82 -9.07 -26.29
N THR A 46 -27.71 -9.06 -25.54
CA THR A 46 -27.51 -9.94 -24.37
C THR A 46 -27.43 -9.12 -23.09
N GLU A 47 -28.11 -9.60 -22.06
CA GLU A 47 -28.05 -9.03 -20.71
C GLU A 47 -26.72 -9.37 -20.02
N LYS A 48 -26.11 -8.35 -19.41
CA LYS A 48 -24.81 -8.44 -18.74
C LYS A 48 -24.89 -7.74 -17.39
N VAL A 49 -24.59 -8.49 -16.34
CA VAL A 49 -24.49 -7.98 -14.97
C VAL A 49 -23.02 -7.84 -14.61
N ILE A 50 -22.66 -6.73 -13.96
CA ILE A 50 -21.35 -6.58 -13.32
C ILE A 50 -21.46 -7.15 -11.92
N LEU A 51 -20.76 -8.26 -11.66
CA LEU A 51 -20.71 -8.85 -10.34
C LEU A 51 -19.90 -7.95 -9.40
N ILE A 52 -20.45 -7.71 -8.21
CA ILE A 52 -19.73 -7.00 -7.15
C ILE A 52 -18.56 -7.89 -6.74
N GLN A 53 -17.36 -7.33 -6.79
CA GLN A 53 -16.15 -8.01 -6.34
C GLN A 53 -15.72 -7.46 -5.00
N GLU A 54 -15.63 -8.34 -4.01
CA GLU A 54 -14.97 -8.03 -2.75
C GLU A 54 -13.46 -7.88 -3.00
N GLN A 55 -12.87 -6.83 -2.44
CA GLN A 55 -11.43 -6.59 -2.51
C GLN A 55 -10.94 -6.28 -1.11
N LEU A 56 -9.73 -6.75 -0.78
CA LEU A 56 -9.04 -6.37 0.45
C LEU A 56 -8.96 -4.85 0.58
N SER A 57 -9.11 -4.39 1.81
CA SER A 57 -9.00 -2.96 2.15
C SER A 57 -7.68 -2.39 1.65
N LYS A 58 -7.77 -1.39 0.77
CA LYS A 58 -6.63 -0.61 0.28
C LYS A 58 -6.23 0.42 1.34
N ASN A 59 -4.97 0.82 1.35
CA ASN A 59 -4.42 1.85 2.23
C ASN A 59 -4.63 1.56 3.73
N ARG A 60 -4.76 0.28 4.09
CA ARG A 60 -4.86 -0.20 5.48
C ARG A 60 -3.67 -1.11 5.77
N ILE A 61 -3.08 -0.93 6.94
CA ILE A 61 -2.03 -1.83 7.47
C ILE A 61 -2.73 -3.11 7.93
N ILE A 62 -2.22 -4.26 7.48
CA ILE A 62 -2.70 -5.59 7.86
C ILE A 62 -1.53 -6.33 8.50
N ILE A 63 -1.72 -6.78 9.73
CA ILE A 63 -0.76 -7.61 10.47
C ILE A 63 -1.20 -9.07 10.38
N ASP A 64 -0.31 -9.91 9.89
CA ASP A 64 -0.61 -11.30 9.55
C ASP A 64 0.66 -12.15 9.61
N THR A 65 0.50 -13.47 9.57
CA THR A 65 1.59 -14.44 9.54
C THR A 65 1.79 -14.99 8.13
N ASP A 66 3.03 -15.00 7.63
CA ASP A 66 3.34 -15.61 6.33
C ASP A 66 3.29 -17.14 6.39
N ASN A 67 3.42 -17.80 5.23
CA ASN A 67 3.40 -19.27 5.12
C ASN A 67 4.52 -19.97 5.93
N LYS A 68 5.52 -19.23 6.41
CA LYS A 68 6.64 -19.74 7.22
C LYS A 68 6.46 -19.46 8.71
N GLY A 69 5.32 -18.90 9.13
CA GLY A 69 5.07 -18.56 10.52
C GLY A 69 5.66 -17.21 10.95
N ARG A 70 6.15 -16.38 10.01
CA ARG A 70 6.77 -15.09 10.33
C ARG A 70 5.75 -13.98 10.37
N VAL A 71 5.86 -13.09 11.36
CA VAL A 71 4.98 -11.93 11.48
C VAL A 71 5.30 -10.92 10.38
N THR A 72 4.26 -10.46 9.69
CA THR A 72 4.34 -9.51 8.58
C THR A 72 3.36 -8.37 8.78
N ALA A 73 3.80 -7.16 8.44
CA ALA A 73 2.95 -5.99 8.29
C ALA A 73 2.90 -5.62 6.81
N SER A 74 1.72 -5.62 6.20
CA SER A 74 1.57 -5.29 4.79
C SER A 74 0.58 -4.17 4.55
N VAL A 75 0.82 -3.39 3.51
CA VAL A 75 -0.13 -2.39 3.02
C VAL A 75 -0.17 -2.42 1.50
N THR A 76 -1.38 -2.57 0.96
CA THR A 76 -1.65 -2.37 -0.47
C THR A 76 -2.04 -0.92 -0.68
N SER A 77 -1.09 -0.12 -1.15
CA SER A 77 -1.29 1.27 -1.50
C SER A 77 -1.99 1.39 -2.84
N SER A 78 -3.06 2.17 -2.90
CA SER A 78 -3.77 2.48 -4.14
C SER A 78 -4.09 3.98 -4.17
N THR A 79 -3.53 4.66 -5.15
CA THR A 79 -3.93 6.01 -5.58
C THR A 79 -4.62 5.91 -6.93
N HIS A 80 -5.02 7.05 -7.53
CA HIS A 80 -5.55 7.08 -8.89
C HIS A 80 -4.53 6.59 -9.94
N GLU A 81 -3.24 6.78 -9.66
CA GLU A 81 -2.15 6.59 -10.63
C GLU A 81 -1.32 5.35 -10.34
N VAL A 82 -1.16 4.99 -9.07
CA VAL A 82 -0.20 3.98 -8.63
C VAL A 82 -0.87 2.96 -7.72
N LYS A 83 -0.55 1.68 -7.98
CA LYS A 83 -0.82 0.59 -7.04
C LYS A 83 0.51 -0.05 -6.66
N SER A 84 0.79 -0.13 -5.37
CA SER A 84 2.00 -0.77 -4.84
C SER A 84 1.68 -1.58 -3.60
N LYS A 85 2.45 -2.65 -3.37
CA LYS A 85 2.37 -3.45 -2.14
C LYS A 85 3.67 -3.31 -1.39
N THR A 86 3.59 -2.86 -0.14
CA THR A 86 4.72 -2.81 0.78
C THR A 86 4.54 -3.91 1.82
N VAL A 87 5.61 -4.66 2.08
CA VAL A 87 5.62 -5.73 3.08
C VAL A 87 6.83 -5.54 3.98
N ILE A 88 6.60 -5.47 5.28
CA ILE A 88 7.62 -5.52 6.33
C ILE A 88 7.49 -6.88 7.02
N CYS A 89 8.59 -7.59 7.19
CA CYS A 89 8.60 -8.95 7.74
C CYS A 89 9.67 -9.08 8.83
N MET A 90 9.35 -9.78 9.91
CA MET A 90 10.35 -10.20 10.89
C MET A 90 10.92 -11.56 10.50
N ASP A 91 12.22 -11.63 10.29
CA ASP A 91 12.95 -12.86 9.99
C ASP A 91 14.13 -12.99 10.96
N LYS A 92 14.16 -14.07 11.74
CA LYS A 92 15.20 -14.32 12.76
C LYS A 92 15.46 -13.10 13.66
N GLU A 93 14.37 -12.54 14.21
CA GLU A 93 14.38 -11.39 15.14
C GLU A 93 14.90 -10.07 14.51
N LYS A 94 15.00 -10.02 13.18
CA LYS A 94 15.36 -8.81 12.44
C LYS A 94 14.24 -8.42 11.50
N ILE A 95 14.06 -7.13 11.30
CA ILE A 95 12.92 -6.60 10.53
C ILE A 95 13.41 -6.06 9.18
N TYR A 96 12.79 -6.55 8.12
CA TYR A 96 13.16 -6.21 6.75
C TYR A 96 11.99 -5.66 5.94
N LEU A 97 12.30 -4.69 5.09
CA LEU A 97 11.44 -4.23 4.00
C LEU A 97 11.61 -5.13 2.78
N HIS A 98 10.50 -5.69 2.31
CA HIS A 98 10.40 -6.45 1.07
C HIS A 98 9.70 -5.61 0.00
N LEU A 99 10.44 -5.22 -1.03
CA LEU A 99 9.93 -4.62 -2.26
C LEU A 99 10.58 -5.28 -3.47
N ASN A 100 9.81 -5.47 -4.55
CA ASN A 100 10.29 -6.11 -5.78
C ASN A 100 11.39 -5.31 -6.49
N GLN A 101 11.52 -4.03 -6.16
CA GLN A 101 12.52 -3.13 -6.73
C GLN A 101 13.93 -3.38 -6.18
N PHE A 102 14.06 -4.13 -5.07
CA PHE A 102 15.34 -4.51 -4.49
C PHE A 102 15.62 -6.00 -4.72
N THR A 103 16.88 -6.32 -5.00
CA THR A 103 17.38 -7.70 -5.19
C THR A 103 17.38 -8.50 -3.90
N LYS A 104 17.51 -7.82 -2.76
CA LYS A 104 17.49 -8.39 -1.41
C LYS A 104 16.60 -7.53 -0.49
N PRO A 105 16.01 -8.12 0.56
CA PRO A 105 15.29 -7.34 1.57
C PRO A 105 16.22 -6.32 2.24
N ILE A 106 15.67 -5.16 2.59
CA ILE A 106 16.43 -4.04 3.16
C ILE A 106 16.14 -3.96 4.67
N PRO A 107 17.16 -3.91 5.57
CA PRO A 107 16.92 -3.77 7.00
C PRO A 107 16.11 -2.51 7.30
N ILE A 108 15.10 -2.61 8.18
CA ILE A 108 14.15 -1.50 8.39
C ILE A 108 14.83 -0.23 8.93
N ILE A 109 15.87 -0.39 9.75
CA ILE A 109 16.63 0.74 10.30
C ILE A 109 17.32 1.52 9.18
N VAL A 110 17.84 0.84 8.15
CA VAL A 110 18.41 1.49 6.96
C VAL A 110 17.35 2.30 6.22
N VAL A 111 16.12 1.77 6.10
CA VAL A 111 14.99 2.48 5.47
C VAL A 111 14.65 3.77 6.25
N MET A 112 14.61 3.70 7.57
CA MET A 112 14.34 4.87 8.43
C MET A 112 15.43 5.95 8.29
N LYS A 113 16.71 5.55 8.32
CA LYS A 113 17.84 6.46 8.09
C LYS A 113 17.81 7.08 6.69
N ALA A 114 17.48 6.29 5.65
CA ALA A 114 17.37 6.78 4.27
C ALA A 114 16.24 7.82 4.09
N MET A 115 15.18 7.74 4.89
CA MET A 115 14.10 8.73 4.92
C MET A 115 14.41 9.95 5.83
N GLY A 116 15.56 9.98 6.51
CA GLY A 116 16.04 11.12 7.28
C GLY A 116 15.97 10.97 8.80
N ILE A 117 15.52 9.83 9.32
CA ILE A 117 15.56 9.53 10.76
C ILE A 117 16.87 8.81 11.08
N GLU A 118 17.93 9.58 11.27
CA GLU A 118 19.29 9.04 11.44
C GLU A 118 19.54 8.45 12.82
N THR A 119 18.89 8.96 13.87
CA THR A 119 19.15 8.52 15.25
C THR A 119 18.31 7.29 15.58
N ASP A 120 18.96 6.22 16.04
CA ASP A 120 18.26 4.97 16.40
C ASP A 120 17.28 5.19 17.57
N GLN A 121 17.64 6.09 18.48
CA GLN A 121 16.77 6.50 19.58
C GLN A 121 15.45 7.11 19.07
N GLU A 122 15.50 7.97 18.06
CA GLU A 122 14.29 8.57 17.48
C GLU A 122 13.43 7.48 16.81
N VAL A 123 14.03 6.53 16.09
CA VAL A 123 13.29 5.39 15.52
C VAL A 123 12.52 4.63 16.60
N VAL A 124 13.19 4.26 17.71
CA VAL A 124 12.56 3.54 18.82
C VAL A 124 11.45 4.38 19.47
N GLN A 125 11.68 5.68 19.69
CA GLN A 125 10.69 6.58 20.28
C GLN A 125 9.48 6.84 19.37
N MET A 126 9.68 6.89 18.06
CA MET A 126 8.59 6.95 17.08
C MET A 126 7.76 5.67 17.12
N VAL A 127 8.40 4.52 17.26
CA VAL A 127 7.70 3.23 17.43
C VAL A 127 6.95 3.20 18.75
N GLY A 128 7.47 3.71 19.87
CA GLY A 128 6.67 3.88 21.09
C GLY A 128 7.48 4.05 22.35
N ARG A 129 6.79 4.09 23.50
CA ARG A 129 7.39 4.28 24.83
C ARG A 129 7.60 2.99 25.61
N ASP A 130 7.03 1.88 25.14
CA ASP A 130 7.23 0.58 25.79
C ASP A 130 8.69 0.14 25.60
N PRO A 131 9.45 -0.14 26.68
CA PRO A 131 10.85 -0.53 26.58
C PRO A 131 11.05 -1.81 25.74
N ARG A 132 10.05 -2.70 25.70
CA ARG A 132 10.11 -3.95 24.92
C ARG A 132 10.25 -3.73 23.42
N TYR A 133 9.80 -2.58 22.90
CA TYR A 133 10.01 -2.24 21.50
C TYR A 133 11.50 -2.04 21.17
N GLY A 134 12.26 -1.47 22.11
CA GLY A 134 13.71 -1.32 21.97
C GLY A 134 14.40 -2.67 21.89
N ASP A 135 13.99 -3.62 22.75
CA ASP A 135 14.53 -4.99 22.77
C ASP A 135 14.28 -5.71 21.45
N LEU A 136 13.06 -5.61 20.90
CA LEU A 136 12.71 -6.24 19.61
C LEU A 136 13.41 -5.59 18.41
N LEU A 137 13.72 -4.29 18.48
CA LEU A 137 14.45 -3.58 17.42
C LEU A 137 15.97 -3.72 17.53
N TYR A 138 16.49 -4.14 18.68
CA TYR A 138 17.91 -4.14 19.00
C TYR A 138 18.75 -4.88 17.95
N LEU A 139 18.35 -6.09 17.54
CA LEU A 139 19.09 -6.87 16.54
C LEU A 139 19.06 -6.23 15.13
N SER A 140 18.00 -5.49 14.79
CA SER A 140 17.93 -4.73 13.54
C SER A 140 18.84 -3.50 13.58
N ILE A 141 18.95 -2.85 14.74
CA ILE A 141 19.87 -1.72 14.97
C ILE A 141 21.33 -2.21 14.90
N GLN A 142 21.64 -3.32 15.56
CA GLN A 142 22.98 -3.90 15.56
C GLN A 142 23.43 -4.34 14.16
N GLU A 143 22.52 -4.88 13.35
CA GLU A 143 22.81 -5.21 11.94
C GLU A 143 23.17 -3.95 11.14
N CYS A 144 22.41 -2.86 11.29
CA CYS A 144 22.69 -1.58 10.64
C CYS A 144 24.06 -0.99 11.06
N ALA A 145 24.39 -1.07 12.35
CA ALA A 145 25.69 -0.62 12.87
C ALA A 145 26.86 -1.46 12.35
N THR A 146 26.67 -2.77 12.19
CA THR A 146 27.68 -3.70 11.63
C THR A 146 28.00 -3.38 10.18
N GLU A 147 26.99 -2.97 9.41
CA GLU A 147 27.14 -2.46 8.03
C GLU A 147 27.73 -1.03 7.97
N ARG A 148 28.00 -0.41 9.13
CA ARG A 148 28.57 0.95 9.29
C ARG A 148 27.72 2.05 8.65
N ILE A 149 26.40 1.93 8.75
CA ILE A 149 25.44 2.90 8.19
C ILE A 149 24.94 3.81 9.31
N TYR A 150 25.37 5.08 9.29
CA TYR A 150 25.04 6.07 10.31
C TYR A 150 24.32 7.29 9.74
N THR A 151 24.54 7.62 8.46
CA THR A 151 23.93 8.78 7.81
C THR A 151 22.91 8.39 6.74
N GLN A 152 22.04 9.33 6.39
CA GLN A 152 21.07 9.21 5.32
C GLN A 152 21.74 8.89 3.99
N GLN A 153 22.86 9.54 3.69
CA GLN A 153 23.60 9.33 2.44
C GLN A 153 24.15 7.89 2.35
N GLN A 154 24.70 7.36 3.44
CA GLN A 154 25.18 5.98 3.50
C GLN A 154 24.02 4.98 3.34
N ALA A 155 22.89 5.25 3.97
CA ALA A 155 21.70 4.41 3.86
C ALA A 155 21.14 4.37 2.43
N LEU A 156 21.04 5.54 1.78
CA LEU A 156 20.63 5.65 0.37
C LEU A 156 21.60 4.91 -0.56
N GLN A 157 22.91 5.05 -0.35
CA GLN A 157 23.92 4.35 -1.12
C GLN A 157 23.80 2.82 -0.96
N TYR A 158 23.67 2.34 0.28
CA TYR A 158 23.47 0.92 0.56
C TYR A 158 22.23 0.34 -0.14
N MET A 159 21.16 1.13 -0.25
CA MET A 159 19.93 0.75 -0.94
C MET A 159 20.11 0.79 -2.46
N ASP A 160 20.80 1.80 -3.00
CA ASP A 160 21.08 1.96 -4.44
C ASP A 160 21.85 0.76 -5.01
N ASP A 161 22.79 0.21 -4.24
CA ASP A 161 23.57 -0.98 -4.62
C ASP A 161 22.70 -2.24 -4.75
N LYS A 162 21.50 -2.24 -4.16
CA LYS A 162 20.57 -3.37 -4.13
C LYS A 162 19.41 -3.21 -5.10
N VAL A 163 19.32 -2.12 -5.86
CA VAL A 163 18.24 -1.90 -6.82
C VAL A 163 18.35 -2.88 -8.00
N THR A 164 17.28 -3.61 -8.28
CA THR A 164 17.23 -4.65 -9.33
C THR A 164 17.30 -4.07 -10.74
N TYR A 165 16.67 -2.92 -10.97
CA TYR A 165 16.63 -2.28 -12.29
C TYR A 165 17.50 -1.02 -12.30
N ALA A 166 18.65 -1.08 -12.97
CA ALA A 166 19.39 0.10 -13.38
C ALA A 166 18.62 0.76 -14.53
N GLY A 167 17.64 1.61 -14.20
CA GLY A 167 17.03 2.49 -15.20
C GLY A 167 18.13 3.26 -15.93
N ALA A 168 18.05 3.34 -17.26
CA ALA A 168 19.00 4.07 -18.07
C ALA A 168 18.91 5.57 -17.75
N GLY A 169 19.85 6.08 -16.96
CA GLY A 169 19.98 7.51 -16.70
C GLY A 169 20.85 7.80 -15.48
N ASN A 170 21.73 8.80 -15.60
CA ASN A 170 22.33 9.49 -14.47
C ASN A 170 21.22 10.25 -13.73
N ILE A 171 20.45 9.56 -12.89
CA ILE A 171 19.46 10.20 -12.02
C ILE A 171 20.25 10.91 -10.92
N LYS A 172 20.18 12.26 -10.91
CA LYS A 172 20.85 13.11 -9.91
C LYS A 172 20.38 12.83 -8.48
N ASP A 173 19.14 12.35 -8.33
CA ASP A 173 18.54 11.91 -7.06
C ASP A 173 18.61 10.38 -7.03
N GLY A 174 19.29 9.79 -6.04
CA GLY A 174 19.55 8.33 -5.99
C GLY A 174 18.31 7.46 -6.25
N ARG A 175 18.50 6.29 -6.89
CA ARG A 175 17.42 5.41 -7.37
C ARG A 175 16.51 4.93 -6.24
N SER A 176 17.09 4.63 -5.09
CA SER A 176 16.44 4.25 -3.85
C SER A 176 15.51 5.32 -3.32
N LYS A 177 15.87 6.61 -3.45
CA LYS A 177 15.04 7.73 -3.02
C LYS A 177 13.75 7.83 -3.84
N LEU A 178 13.81 7.54 -5.14
CA LEU A 178 12.62 7.44 -5.99
C LEU A 178 11.74 6.26 -5.59
N ILE A 179 12.34 5.10 -5.27
CA ILE A 179 11.59 3.93 -4.78
C ILE A 179 10.89 4.27 -3.46
N LEU A 180 11.56 4.93 -2.53
CA LEU A 180 10.98 5.37 -1.26
C LEU A 180 9.84 6.38 -1.45
N ARG A 181 9.95 7.25 -2.46
CA ARG A 181 8.94 8.26 -2.78
C ARG A 181 7.71 7.64 -3.43
N ASP A 182 7.90 6.90 -4.50
CA ASP A 182 6.86 6.54 -5.47
C ASP A 182 6.30 5.12 -5.26
N VAL A 183 7.06 4.23 -4.62
CA VAL A 183 6.69 2.81 -4.47
C VAL A 183 6.41 2.45 -3.02
N PHE A 184 7.32 2.75 -2.11
CA PHE A 184 7.17 2.46 -0.68
C PHE A 184 5.99 3.26 -0.11
N VAL A 185 4.95 2.58 0.39
CA VAL A 185 3.73 3.22 0.93
C VAL A 185 3.24 4.36 0.02
N ALA A 186 2.99 4.05 -1.26
CA ALA A 186 2.77 5.04 -2.32
C ALA A 186 1.58 5.99 -2.09
N HIS A 187 0.63 5.61 -1.24
CA HIS A 187 -0.52 6.44 -0.90
C HIS A 187 -0.19 7.55 0.12
N VAL A 188 0.96 7.50 0.78
CA VAL A 188 1.46 8.57 1.65
C VAL A 188 2.36 9.48 0.82
N PRO A 189 1.96 10.74 0.54
CA PRO A 189 2.68 11.62 -0.37
C PRO A 189 3.97 12.15 0.27
N VAL A 190 4.93 12.52 -0.59
CA VAL A 190 6.14 13.26 -0.21
C VAL A 190 6.09 14.62 -0.87
N ASN A 191 5.88 15.65 -0.05
CA ASN A 191 5.84 17.03 -0.53
C ASN A 191 7.18 17.70 -0.27
N ASN A 192 7.77 18.34 -1.30
CA ASN A 192 9.05 19.05 -1.21
C ASN A 192 10.19 18.19 -0.62
N GLY A 193 10.19 16.89 -0.89
CA GLY A 193 11.19 15.96 -0.35
C GLY A 193 11.03 15.62 1.14
N ASN A 194 9.93 16.03 1.79
CA ASN A 194 9.66 15.70 3.19
C ASN A 194 9.12 14.27 3.34
N PHE A 195 9.97 13.37 3.82
CA PHE A 195 9.60 11.97 4.09
C PHE A 195 8.98 11.74 5.48
N GLN A 196 8.87 12.76 6.33
CA GLN A 196 8.37 12.63 7.70
C GLN A 196 7.00 11.92 7.79
N PRO A 197 6.00 12.21 6.93
CA PRO A 197 4.73 11.47 6.96
C PRO A 197 4.91 9.96 6.70
N LYS A 198 5.82 9.59 5.78
CA LYS A 198 6.16 8.17 5.54
C LYS A 198 6.90 7.56 6.72
N CYS A 199 7.79 8.29 7.38
CA CYS A 199 8.46 7.82 8.60
C CYS A 199 7.45 7.54 9.73
N ILE A 200 6.50 8.45 9.96
CA ILE A 200 5.44 8.28 10.95
C ILE A 200 4.57 7.06 10.60
N TYR A 201 4.15 6.93 9.33
CA TYR A 201 3.37 5.78 8.89
C TYR A 201 4.13 4.46 9.10
N THR A 202 5.42 4.45 8.76
CA THR A 202 6.30 3.28 8.98
C THR A 202 6.44 2.96 10.46
N ALA A 203 6.59 3.95 11.32
CA ALA A 203 6.64 3.74 12.77
C ALA A 203 5.33 3.15 13.32
N VAL A 204 4.17 3.58 12.79
CA VAL A 204 2.87 2.97 13.13
C VAL A 204 2.78 1.52 12.62
N MET A 205 3.25 1.24 11.40
CA MET A 205 3.34 -0.14 10.90
C MET A 205 4.18 -1.02 11.82
N LEU A 206 5.35 -0.51 12.24
CA LEU A 206 6.24 -1.23 13.16
C LEU A 206 5.60 -1.42 14.53
N ARG A 207 5.00 -0.39 15.12
CA ARG A 207 4.31 -0.51 16.41
C ARG A 207 3.29 -1.63 16.37
N ARG A 208 2.39 -1.62 15.39
CA ARG A 208 1.35 -2.66 15.24
C ARG A 208 1.93 -4.06 15.07
N MET A 209 3.03 -4.16 14.34
CA MET A 209 3.74 -5.43 14.15
C MET A 209 4.39 -5.94 15.43
N LEU A 210 5.05 -5.06 16.20
CA LEU A 210 5.67 -5.40 17.47
C LEU A 210 4.61 -5.73 18.54
N ASP A 211 3.49 -5.02 18.56
CA ASP A 211 2.35 -5.33 19.42
C ASP A 211 1.83 -6.74 19.15
N ALA A 212 1.75 -7.17 17.88
CA ALA A 212 1.37 -8.53 17.50
C ALA A 212 2.39 -9.60 17.91
N ILE A 213 3.67 -9.26 17.95
CA ILE A 213 4.71 -10.15 18.47
C ILE A 213 4.58 -10.30 20.00
N LEU A 214 4.26 -9.21 20.70
CA LEU A 214 4.10 -9.20 22.16
C LEU A 214 2.75 -9.78 22.61
N ASN A 215 1.72 -9.67 21.78
CA ASN A 215 0.36 -10.13 22.04
C ASN A 215 -0.29 -10.71 20.77
N SER A 216 -0.48 -12.03 20.75
CA SER A 216 -1.09 -12.77 19.65
C SER A 216 -2.54 -12.40 19.35
N ASP A 217 -3.23 -11.69 20.24
CA ASP A 217 -4.63 -11.29 20.02
C ASP A 217 -4.75 -10.05 19.12
N THR A 218 -3.64 -9.46 18.70
CA THR A 218 -3.63 -8.20 17.92
C THR A 218 -3.38 -8.41 16.41
N PHE A 219 -3.35 -9.66 15.95
CA PHE A 219 -3.35 -9.98 14.52
C PHE A 219 -4.68 -9.55 13.87
N ASP A 220 -4.63 -9.07 12.63
CA ASP A 220 -5.85 -8.72 11.90
C ASP A 220 -6.46 -9.99 11.28
N ASP A 221 -7.78 -10.15 11.43
CA ASP A 221 -8.53 -11.14 10.65
C ASP A 221 -8.52 -10.75 9.15
N LYS A 222 -8.32 -11.74 8.28
CA LYS A 222 -8.26 -11.57 6.83
C LYS A 222 -9.61 -11.53 6.16
#